data_AF-A0A7S2VVS7-F1
#
_entry.id   AF-A0A7S2VVS7-F1
#
_cell.length_a   1.000
_cell.length_b   1.000
_cell.length_c   1.000
_cell.angle_alpha   90.00
_cell.angle_beta   90.00
_cell.angle_gamma   90.00
#
_symmetry.space_group_name_H-M   'P 1'
#
loop_
_entity.id
_entity.type
_entity.pdbx_description
1 polymer ?
#
loop_
_entity_poly.entity_id
_entity_poly.type
_entity_poly.pdbx_seq_one_letter_code
_entity_poly.pdbx_strand_id
1 'polypeptide(L)'
;VSSDMEEQEVPPALHTVNGDDTWKNVRVKFTTEQYAIEVHQAWAAHGLAPQLYAWAKLPGGMYMVVMEQLDPSAWTNLHRYDSSGRPCVARVVRQALEMAHSITLPSGGKAAHGDCRKPNIMVKGEGENAEVKFVDFEWAGEEGKRLYPLNMSDDIMWPEGASPCKPLMQAHDVAAVAANL
;
A
#
# COMPACT_ATOMS: atom_id res chain seq x y z
N VAL A 1 -46.55 -1.22 -7.91
CA VAL A 1 -45.51 -2.23 -8.15
C VAL A 1 -44.48 -2.01 -7.08
N SER A 2 -44.61 -2.80 -6.00
CA SER A 2 -43.66 -2.85 -4.90
C SER A 2 -42.38 -3.47 -5.43
N SER A 3 -41.25 -2.81 -5.23
CA SER A 3 -39.96 -3.48 -5.27
C SER A 3 -39.31 -3.17 -3.94
N ASP A 4 -39.59 -4.04 -2.98
CA ASP A 4 -38.93 -4.13 -1.69
C ASP A 4 -37.42 -4.19 -1.91
N MET A 5 -36.73 -3.08 -1.60
CA MET A 5 -35.30 -3.11 -1.38
C MET A 5 -35.11 -3.62 0.05
N GLU A 6 -34.92 -4.92 0.19
CA GLU A 6 -34.41 -5.50 1.43
C GLU A 6 -33.10 -4.79 1.79
N GLU A 7 -33.14 -3.95 2.81
CA GLU A 7 -31.95 -3.57 3.55
C GLU A 7 -31.38 -4.86 4.16
N GLN A 8 -30.37 -5.42 3.50
CA GLN A 8 -29.50 -6.39 4.15
C GLN A 8 -28.75 -5.66 5.26
N GLU A 9 -29.17 -5.88 6.51
CA GLU A 9 -28.33 -5.66 7.68
C GLU A 9 -27.04 -6.47 7.48
N VAL A 10 -25.95 -5.79 7.14
CA VAL A 10 -24.61 -6.39 7.18
C VAL A 10 -24.20 -6.33 8.66
N PRO A 11 -24.18 -7.45 9.40
CA PRO A 11 -23.73 -7.43 10.78
C PRO A 11 -22.28 -6.92 10.83
N PRO A 12 -21.84 -6.25 11.91
CA PRO A 12 -20.43 -5.98 12.10
C PRO A 12 -19.70 -7.32 12.06
N ALA A 13 -18.89 -7.52 11.03
CA ALA A 13 -18.20 -8.78 10.81
C ALA A 13 -17.11 -8.95 11.88
N LEU A 14 -17.51 -9.46 13.04
CA LEU A 14 -16.61 -10.11 13.98
C LEU A 14 -16.29 -11.49 13.37
N HIS A 15 -15.30 -11.54 12.49
CA HIS A 15 -14.79 -12.82 12.01
C HIS A 15 -13.99 -13.49 13.14
N THR A 16 -14.63 -14.44 13.81
CA THR A 16 -13.92 -15.45 14.58
C THR A 16 -13.46 -16.51 13.59
N VAL A 17 -12.17 -16.48 13.22
CA VAL A 17 -11.57 -17.57 12.46
C VAL A 17 -11.34 -18.71 13.44
N ASN A 18 -12.15 -19.76 13.36
CA ASN A 18 -11.78 -21.04 13.94
C ASN A 18 -10.63 -21.61 13.10
N GLY A 19 -9.41 -21.44 13.60
CA GLY A 19 -8.17 -21.89 12.98
C GLY A 19 -7.00 -21.47 13.85
N ASP A 20 -6.70 -22.32 14.85
CA ASP A 20 -5.78 -22.11 15.97
C ASP A 20 -6.16 -20.94 16.89
N ASP A 21 -6.12 -21.13 18.23
CA ASP A 21 -6.39 -20.10 19.27
C ASP A 21 -5.32 -18.98 19.29
N THR A 22 -4.95 -18.45 18.12
CA THR A 22 -3.94 -17.41 17.96
C THR A 22 -4.61 -16.12 17.50
N TRP A 23 -4.78 -15.21 18.46
CA TRP A 23 -5.17 -13.84 18.16
C TRP A 23 -4.04 -13.16 17.38
N LYS A 24 -4.38 -12.55 16.23
CA LYS A 24 -3.45 -11.74 15.44
C LYS A 24 -3.77 -10.27 15.61
N ASN A 25 -2.74 -9.46 15.87
CA ASN A 25 -2.87 -8.01 15.80
C ASN A 25 -3.05 -7.59 14.35
N VAL A 26 -4.08 -6.77 14.08
CA VAL A 26 -4.41 -6.28 12.74
C VAL A 26 -4.44 -4.77 12.72
N ARG A 27 -4.09 -4.19 11.57
CA ARG A 27 -4.35 -2.80 11.24
C ARG A 27 -5.65 -2.71 10.47
N VAL A 28 -6.55 -1.84 10.91
CA VAL A 28 -7.78 -1.52 10.18
C VAL A 28 -7.67 -0.08 9.67
N LYS A 29 -7.81 0.11 8.35
CA LYS A 29 -7.86 1.42 7.71
C LYS A 29 -9.26 1.65 7.13
N PHE A 30 -9.81 2.82 7.40
CA PHE A 30 -11.02 3.32 6.77
C PHE A 30 -10.65 4.44 5.79
N THR A 31 -11.19 4.40 4.58
CA THR A 31 -10.91 5.44 3.58
C THR A 31 -12.08 5.65 2.63
N THR A 32 -12.26 6.88 2.15
CA THR A 32 -13.20 7.23 1.09
C THR A 32 -12.58 7.12 -0.30
N GLU A 33 -11.25 7.05 -0.38
CA GLU A 33 -10.55 6.84 -1.64
C GLU A 33 -10.73 5.40 -2.10
N GLN A 34 -10.82 5.20 -3.42
CA GLN A 34 -10.87 3.85 -3.96
C GLN A 34 -9.55 3.14 -3.62
N TYR A 35 -9.61 2.12 -2.76
CA TYR A 35 -8.42 1.41 -2.32
C TYR A 35 -7.95 0.39 -3.36
N ALA A 36 -6.64 0.33 -3.64
CA ALA A 36 -6.07 -0.56 -4.66
C ALA A 36 -5.87 -1.99 -4.13
N ILE A 37 -6.99 -2.68 -3.88
CA ILE A 37 -7.01 -4.03 -3.30
C ILE A 37 -6.16 -5.01 -4.11
N GLU A 38 -6.31 -5.04 -5.44
CA GLU A 38 -5.58 -5.98 -6.29
C GLU A 38 -4.06 -5.75 -6.25
N VAL A 39 -3.63 -4.49 -6.22
CA VAL A 39 -2.20 -4.15 -6.13
C VAL A 39 -1.64 -4.55 -4.77
N HIS A 40 -2.35 -4.19 -3.68
CA HIS A 40 -1.95 -4.58 -2.33
C HIS A 40 -1.85 -6.10 -2.20
N GLN A 41 -2.87 -6.85 -2.62
CA GLN A 41 -2.85 -8.31 -2.58
C GLN A 41 -1.69 -8.90 -3.40
N ALA A 42 -1.46 -8.41 -4.62
CA ALA A 42 -0.39 -8.90 -5.47
C ALA A 42 1.00 -8.66 -4.87
N TRP A 43 1.24 -7.48 -4.28
CA TRP A 43 2.52 -7.15 -3.64
C TRP A 43 2.69 -7.91 -2.31
N ALA A 44 1.60 -8.07 -1.54
CA ALA A 44 1.59 -8.84 -0.30
C ALA A 44 1.92 -10.32 -0.52
N ALA A 45 1.42 -10.92 -1.61
CA ALA A 45 1.73 -12.30 -1.98
C ALA A 45 3.24 -12.56 -2.20
N HIS A 46 4.01 -11.49 -2.48
CA HIS A 46 5.47 -11.52 -2.65
C HIS A 46 6.23 -10.98 -1.43
N GLY A 47 5.53 -10.72 -0.32
CA GLY A 47 6.15 -10.16 0.90
C GLY A 47 6.51 -8.68 0.82
N LEU A 48 6.11 -7.98 -0.25
CA LEU A 48 6.44 -6.57 -0.51
C LEU A 48 5.40 -5.60 0.05
N ALA A 49 4.35 -6.11 0.69
CA ALA A 49 3.33 -5.34 1.39
C ALA A 49 2.88 -6.10 2.64
N PRO A 50 2.21 -5.42 3.61
CA PRO A 50 1.50 -6.11 4.68
C PRO A 50 0.52 -7.15 4.12
N GLN A 51 0.33 -8.28 4.81
CA GLN A 51 -0.69 -9.23 4.38
C GLN A 51 -2.08 -8.59 4.45
N LEU A 52 -2.86 -8.70 3.37
CA LEU A 52 -4.26 -8.25 3.36
C LEU A 52 -5.16 -9.39 3.83
N TYR A 53 -5.83 -9.23 4.97
CA TYR A 53 -6.66 -10.27 5.56
C TYR A 53 -8.12 -10.19 5.12
N ALA A 54 -8.68 -8.98 5.06
CA ALA A 54 -10.05 -8.76 4.64
C ALA A 54 -10.24 -7.33 4.15
N TRP A 55 -11.30 -7.10 3.37
CA TRP A 55 -11.76 -5.76 3.05
C TRP A 55 -13.26 -5.78 2.76
N ALA A 56 -13.90 -4.63 2.92
CA ALA A 56 -15.30 -4.43 2.56
C ALA A 56 -15.50 -3.02 2.02
N LYS A 57 -16.36 -2.89 1.01
CA LYS A 57 -16.92 -1.59 0.62
C LYS A 57 -18.13 -1.32 1.50
N LEU A 58 -18.11 -0.21 2.22
CA LEU A 58 -19.15 0.22 3.14
C LEU A 58 -20.11 1.22 2.47
N PRO A 59 -21.30 1.44 3.05
CA PRO A 59 -22.17 2.54 2.64
C PRO A 59 -21.43 3.88 2.60
N GLY A 60 -21.84 4.78 1.72
CA GLY A 60 -21.17 6.07 1.52
C GLY A 60 -19.86 6.01 0.73
N GLY A 61 -19.54 4.87 0.11
CA GLY A 61 -18.37 4.72 -0.76
C GLY A 61 -17.05 4.49 -0.02
N MET A 62 -17.10 4.30 1.31
CA MET A 62 -15.93 4.00 2.11
C MET A 62 -15.43 2.57 1.90
N TYR A 63 -14.16 2.34 2.19
CA TYR A 63 -13.52 1.04 2.29
C TYR A 63 -13.10 0.82 3.74
N MET A 64 -13.36 -0.38 4.25
CA MET A 64 -12.68 -0.93 5.42
C MET A 64 -11.65 -1.95 4.91
N VAL A 65 -10.39 -1.78 5.31
CA VAL A 65 -9.28 -2.63 4.88
C VAL A 65 -8.58 -3.17 6.13
N VAL A 66 -8.56 -4.49 6.29
CA VAL A 66 -7.95 -5.20 7.41
C VAL A 66 -6.66 -5.87 6.92
N MET A 67 -5.54 -5.50 7.50
CA MET A 67 -4.21 -5.94 7.07
C MET A 67 -3.29 -6.26 8.26
N GLU A 68 -2.15 -6.87 7.98
CA GLU A 68 -1.09 -7.14 8.96
C GLU A 68 -0.69 -5.86 9.70
N GLN A 69 -0.70 -5.93 11.03
CA GLN A 69 -0.07 -4.91 11.86
C GLN A 69 1.44 -5.19 11.91
N LEU A 70 2.22 -4.36 11.22
CA LEU A 70 3.67 -4.40 11.33
C LEU A 70 4.10 -4.01 12.75
N ASP A 71 4.84 -4.89 13.42
CA ASP A 71 5.33 -4.68 14.79
C ASP A 71 6.25 -3.45 14.83
N PRO A 72 5.89 -2.37 15.57
CA PRO A 72 6.68 -1.15 15.62
C PRO A 72 8.04 -1.33 16.31
N SER A 73 8.27 -2.42 17.04
CA SER A 73 9.59 -2.75 17.59
C SER A 73 10.56 -3.29 16.54
N ALA A 74 10.04 -3.85 15.44
CA ALA A 74 10.82 -4.47 14.38
C ALA A 74 10.81 -3.65 13.07
N TRP A 75 9.69 -3.01 12.75
CA TRP A 75 9.48 -2.25 11.52
C TRP A 75 9.55 -0.75 11.80
N THR A 76 10.32 -0.03 10.97
CA THR A 76 10.45 1.42 11.02
C THR A 76 10.26 1.98 9.62
N ASN A 77 9.56 3.11 9.48
CA ASN A 77 9.47 3.76 8.17
C ASN A 77 10.84 4.33 7.76
N LEU A 78 11.11 4.37 6.46
CA LEU A 78 12.41 4.76 5.92
C LEU A 78 12.81 6.17 6.39
N HIS A 79 11.84 7.06 6.59
CA HIS A 79 12.08 8.43 7.07
C HIS A 79 12.79 8.45 8.43
N ARG A 80 12.33 7.63 9.38
CA ARG A 80 12.95 7.48 10.68
C ARG A 80 14.20 6.59 10.64
N TYR A 81 14.23 5.60 9.74
CA TYR A 81 15.38 4.72 9.57
C TYR A 81 16.64 5.52 9.22
N ASP A 82 16.57 6.44 8.27
CA ASP A 82 17.72 7.25 7.84
C ASP A 82 18.28 8.13 8.96
N SER A 83 17.41 8.55 9.88
CA SER A 83 17.80 9.37 11.03
C SER A 83 18.47 8.57 12.15
N SER A 84 18.55 7.24 12.04
CA SER A 84 19.06 6.35 13.09
C SER A 84 20.54 5.98 12.99
N GLY A 85 21.24 6.43 11.93
CA GLY A 85 22.66 6.12 11.71
C GLY A 85 22.95 4.66 11.36
N ARG A 86 21.91 3.88 11.02
CA ARG A 86 22.01 2.47 10.60
C ARG A 86 22.66 2.31 9.23
N PRO A 87 23.15 1.10 8.89
CA PRO A 87 23.64 0.80 7.55
C PRO A 87 22.62 1.14 6.45
N CYS A 88 23.12 1.68 5.35
CA CYS A 88 22.31 2.09 4.20
C CYS A 88 21.52 0.91 3.61
N VAL A 89 20.22 1.11 3.38
CA VAL A 89 19.29 0.13 2.79
C VAL A 89 18.88 0.47 1.36
N ALA A 90 19.50 1.50 0.77
CA ALA A 90 19.13 2.02 -0.54
C ALA A 90 19.05 0.96 -1.64
N ARG A 91 20.04 0.06 -1.67
CA ARG A 91 20.08 -1.04 -2.65
C ARG A 91 18.89 -1.98 -2.50
N VAL A 92 18.55 -2.35 -1.27
CA VAL A 92 17.46 -3.29 -0.96
C VAL A 92 16.10 -2.66 -1.24
N VAL A 93 15.92 -1.37 -0.91
CA VAL A 93 14.68 -0.63 -1.24
C VAL A 93 14.46 -0.56 -2.75
N ARG A 94 15.50 -0.26 -3.53
CA ARG A 94 15.41 -0.26 -5.01
C ARG A 94 15.05 -1.64 -5.56
N GLN A 95 15.71 -2.69 -5.07
CA GLN A 95 15.42 -4.07 -5.49
C GLN A 95 13.99 -4.51 -5.13
N ALA A 96 13.50 -4.13 -3.95
CA ALA A 96 12.13 -4.40 -3.55
C ALA A 96 11.12 -3.68 -4.47
N LEU A 97 11.40 -2.44 -4.85
CA LEU A 97 10.55 -1.71 -5.80
C LEU A 97 10.58 -2.34 -7.20
N GLU A 98 11.77 -2.67 -7.71
CA GLU A 98 11.93 -3.36 -9.01
C GLU A 98 11.15 -4.68 -9.04
N MET A 99 11.22 -5.46 -7.94
CA MET A 99 10.43 -6.68 -7.80
C MET A 99 8.92 -6.36 -7.80
N ALA A 100 8.48 -5.35 -7.05
CA ALA A 100 7.09 -4.95 -6.96
C ALA A 100 6.51 -4.54 -8.33
N HIS A 101 7.28 -3.76 -9.09
CA HIS A 101 6.96 -3.32 -10.44
C HIS A 101 6.97 -4.46 -11.47
N SER A 102 7.72 -5.53 -11.21
CA SER A 102 7.75 -6.72 -12.07
C SER A 102 6.53 -7.63 -11.91
N ILE A 103 5.70 -7.46 -10.87
CA ILE A 103 4.52 -8.29 -10.63
C ILE A 103 3.42 -7.97 -11.65
N THR A 104 2.90 -9.00 -12.30
CA THR A 104 1.75 -8.88 -13.21
C THR A 104 0.44 -8.94 -12.42
N LEU A 105 -0.42 -7.94 -12.59
CA LEU A 105 -1.76 -7.91 -12.00
C LEU A 105 -2.70 -8.91 -12.69
N PRO A 106 -3.83 -9.29 -12.08
CA PRO A 106 -4.84 -10.13 -12.73
C PRO A 106 -5.34 -9.58 -14.07
N SER A 107 -5.31 -8.26 -14.25
CA SER A 107 -5.64 -7.58 -15.51
C SER A 107 -4.61 -7.81 -16.64
N GLY A 108 -3.44 -8.39 -16.34
CA GLY A 108 -2.30 -8.54 -17.24
C GLY A 108 -1.35 -7.33 -17.26
N GLY A 109 -1.72 -6.22 -16.61
CA GLY A 109 -0.89 -5.02 -16.52
C GLY A 109 0.14 -5.06 -15.39
N LYS A 110 0.92 -3.98 -15.28
CA LYS A 110 1.85 -3.72 -14.18
C LYS A 110 1.32 -2.63 -13.27
N ALA A 111 1.71 -2.67 -12.00
CA ALA A 111 1.27 -1.70 -11.01
C ALA A 111 2.30 -0.59 -10.78
N ALA A 112 1.80 0.62 -10.50
CA ALA A 112 2.54 1.70 -9.85
C ALA A 112 1.89 2.00 -8.49
N HIS A 113 2.68 2.38 -7.48
CA HIS A 113 2.19 2.75 -6.16
C HIS A 113 1.65 4.18 -6.13
N GLY A 114 2.31 5.10 -6.84
CA GLY A 114 1.97 6.52 -6.90
C GLY A 114 2.49 7.34 -5.72
N ASP A 115 2.77 6.71 -4.58
CA ASP A 115 3.26 7.39 -3.37
C ASP A 115 4.39 6.64 -2.65
N CYS A 116 5.49 6.33 -3.35
CA CYS A 116 6.68 5.67 -2.79
C CYS A 116 7.59 6.64 -2.00
N ARG A 117 7.02 7.54 -1.20
CA ARG A 117 7.80 8.42 -0.30
C ARG A 117 8.28 7.66 0.94
N LYS A 118 9.33 8.17 1.61
CA LYS A 118 9.91 7.55 2.83
C LYS A 118 8.89 7.11 3.90
N PRO A 119 7.80 7.86 4.20
CA PRO A 119 6.82 7.43 5.19
C PRO A 119 6.04 6.16 4.81
N ASN A 120 5.96 5.85 3.52
CA ASN A 120 5.21 4.73 2.95
C ASN A 120 6.09 3.51 2.63
N ILE A 121 7.36 3.54 3.05
CA ILE A 121 8.30 2.43 2.90
C ILE A 121 8.71 1.99 4.31
N MET A 122 8.40 0.74 4.64
CA MET A 122 8.70 0.12 5.93
C MET A 122 9.92 -0.77 5.79
N VAL A 123 10.85 -0.66 6.73
CA VAL A 123 12.10 -1.40 6.76
C VAL A 123 12.21 -2.16 8.08
N LYS A 124 12.64 -3.42 8.00
CA LYS A 124 12.97 -4.25 9.17
C LYS A 124 14.36 -4.85 8.98
N GLY A 125 15.19 -4.81 10.02
CA GLY A 125 16.58 -5.24 9.93
C GLY A 125 17.50 -4.15 9.35
N GLU A 126 18.69 -4.54 8.90
CA GLU A 126 19.76 -3.60 8.52
C GLU A 126 20.52 -4.06 7.28
N GLY A 127 21.03 -3.07 6.53
CA GLY A 127 21.91 -3.28 5.39
C GLY A 127 21.28 -4.15 4.31
N GLU A 128 22.04 -5.13 3.82
CA GLU A 128 21.66 -5.95 2.67
C GLU A 128 20.61 -7.03 2.98
N ASN A 129 20.42 -7.34 4.27
CA ASN A 129 19.46 -8.35 4.74
C ASN A 129 18.15 -7.73 5.24
N ALA A 130 17.98 -6.41 5.06
CA ALA A 130 16.76 -5.74 5.47
C ALA A 130 15.56 -6.26 4.65
N GLU A 131 14.39 -6.33 5.30
CA GLU A 131 13.12 -6.57 4.64
C GLU A 131 12.45 -5.23 4.34
N VAL A 132 11.78 -5.13 3.19
CA VAL A 132 11.10 -3.92 2.74
C VAL A 132 9.63 -4.23 2.44
N LYS A 133 8.73 -3.42 3.00
CA LYS A 133 7.30 -3.44 2.67
C LYS A 133 6.83 -2.04 2.28
N PHE A 134 6.09 -1.95 1.18
CA PHE A 134 5.36 -0.75 0.79
C PHE A 134 4.00 -0.72 1.50
N VAL A 135 3.57 0.46 1.92
CA VAL A 135 2.29 0.68 2.59
C VAL A 135 1.57 1.87 1.97
N ASP A 136 0.28 1.96 2.26
CA ASP A 136 -0.60 3.04 1.77
C ASP A 136 -0.95 2.99 0.27
N PHE A 137 -1.66 1.92 -0.11
CA PHE A 137 -2.11 1.65 -1.48
C PHE A 137 -3.34 2.46 -1.92
N GLU A 138 -3.62 3.61 -1.33
CA GLU A 138 -4.78 4.43 -1.73
C GLU A 138 -4.64 4.97 -3.15
N TRP A 139 -3.41 5.27 -3.57
CA TRP A 139 -3.14 5.81 -4.90
C TRP A 139 -2.70 4.75 -5.89
N ALA A 140 -2.26 3.58 -5.42
CA ALA A 140 -1.70 2.56 -6.27
C ALA A 140 -2.69 2.07 -7.33
N GLY A 141 -2.21 1.58 -8.47
CA GLY A 141 -3.08 1.06 -9.51
C GLY A 141 -2.29 0.55 -10.70
N GLU A 142 -3.00 0.06 -11.70
CA GLU A 142 -2.36 -0.28 -12.96
C GLU A 142 -1.77 0.98 -13.61
N GLU A 143 -0.50 0.88 -14.00
CA GLU A 143 0.25 1.94 -14.66
C GLU A 143 -0.49 2.44 -15.92
N GLY A 144 -0.50 3.76 -16.10
CA GLY A 144 -1.15 4.42 -17.24
C GLY A 144 -2.68 4.45 -17.17
N LYS A 145 -3.32 3.65 -16.31
CA LYS A 145 -4.79 3.58 -16.18
C LYS A 145 -5.32 4.35 -14.98
N ARG A 146 -4.65 4.26 -13.82
CA ARG A 146 -5.03 5.06 -12.66
C ARG A 146 -4.45 6.47 -12.76
N LEU A 147 -5.19 7.46 -12.27
CA LEU A 147 -4.77 8.86 -12.23
C LEU A 147 -4.45 9.30 -10.80
N TYR A 148 -3.55 10.26 -10.67
CA TYR A 148 -3.30 10.93 -9.39
C TYR A 148 -4.54 11.68 -8.93
N PRO A 149 -4.80 11.74 -7.61
CA PRO A 149 -5.93 12.45 -7.08
C PRO A 149 -5.77 13.97 -7.28
N LEU A 150 -6.88 14.70 -7.21
CA LEU A 150 -6.89 16.16 -7.40
C LEU A 150 -6.22 16.90 -6.24
N ASN A 151 -6.25 16.34 -5.04
CA ASN A 151 -5.82 16.96 -3.79
C ASN A 151 -4.37 16.61 -3.42
N MET A 152 -3.47 16.50 -4.42
CA MET A 152 -2.04 16.39 -4.15
C MET A 152 -1.55 17.64 -3.41
N SER A 153 -0.72 17.46 -2.39
CA SER A 153 -0.16 18.58 -1.63
C SER A 153 0.89 19.33 -2.46
N ASP A 154 0.80 20.66 -2.45
CA ASP A 154 1.75 21.57 -3.09
C ASP A 154 3.06 21.73 -2.29
N ASP A 155 3.09 21.26 -1.04
CA ASP A 155 4.27 21.31 -0.17
C ASP A 155 5.26 20.17 -0.46
N ILE A 156 4.86 19.21 -1.30
CA ILE A 156 5.68 18.07 -1.69
C ILE A 156 6.21 18.30 -3.10
N MET A 157 7.53 18.18 -3.25
CA MET A 157 8.15 18.11 -4.57
C MET A 157 7.92 16.72 -5.17
N TRP A 158 6.85 16.59 -5.96
CA TRP A 158 6.52 15.37 -6.67
C TRP A 158 7.49 15.11 -7.83
N PRO A 159 7.70 13.82 -8.20
CA PRO A 159 8.45 13.47 -9.41
C PRO A 159 7.94 14.18 -10.66
N GLU A 160 8.82 14.42 -11.63
CA GLU A 160 8.42 14.97 -12.93
C GLU A 160 7.32 14.10 -13.57
N GLY A 161 6.25 14.74 -14.04
CA GLY A 161 5.07 14.06 -14.61
C GLY A 161 4.00 13.65 -13.58
N ALA A 162 4.36 13.49 -12.31
CA ALA A 162 3.40 13.21 -11.23
C ALA A 162 2.66 14.49 -10.82
N SER A 163 1.46 14.67 -11.36
CA SER A 163 0.63 15.84 -11.08
C SER A 163 -0.87 15.48 -11.09
N PRO A 164 -1.74 16.34 -10.54
CA PRO A 164 -3.16 16.05 -10.42
C PRO A 164 -3.79 15.60 -11.74
N CYS A 165 -4.62 14.54 -11.68
CA CYS A 165 -5.29 13.94 -12.83
C CYS A 165 -4.37 13.40 -13.94
N LYS A 166 -3.06 13.27 -13.71
CA LYS A 166 -2.15 12.59 -14.65
C LYS A 166 -2.04 11.10 -14.33
N PRO A 167 -1.73 10.27 -15.34
CA PRO A 167 -1.53 8.84 -15.11
C PRO A 167 -0.43 8.54 -14.11
N LEU A 168 -0.63 7.52 -13.28
CA LEU A 168 0.42 6.93 -12.47
C LEU A 168 1.36 6.12 -13.34
N MET A 169 2.65 6.31 -13.15
CA MET A 169 3.70 5.62 -13.90
C MET A 169 4.73 5.04 -12.93
N GLN A 170 5.29 3.88 -13.25
CA GLN A 170 6.34 3.26 -12.43
C GLN A 170 7.58 4.17 -12.31
N ALA A 171 7.86 4.94 -13.36
CA ALA A 171 8.93 5.94 -13.36
C ALA A 171 8.78 6.98 -12.22
N HIS A 172 7.54 7.32 -11.82
CA HIS A 172 7.32 8.23 -10.70
C HIS A 172 7.73 7.59 -9.37
N ASP A 173 7.40 6.30 -9.16
CA ASP A 173 7.82 5.58 -7.96
C ASP A 173 9.34 5.45 -7.89
N VAL A 174 9.99 5.14 -9.03
CA VAL A 174 11.46 5.04 -9.13
C VAL A 174 12.11 6.38 -8.78
N ALA A 175 11.62 7.47 -9.34
CA ALA A 175 12.11 8.82 -9.04
C ALA A 175 11.87 9.20 -7.58
N ALA A 176 10.70 8.87 -7.01
CA ALA A 176 10.40 9.10 -5.60
C ALA A 176 11.39 8.34 -4.70
N VAL A 177 11.62 7.04 -4.96
CA VAL A 177 12.59 6.24 -4.21
C VAL A 177 14.02 6.77 -4.39
N ALA A 178 14.41 7.19 -5.59
CA ALA A 178 15.73 7.77 -5.84
C ALA A 178 15.95 9.07 -5.06
N ALA A 179 14.94 9.95 -4.98
CA ALA A 179 15.01 11.19 -4.20
C ALA A 179 15.06 10.94 -2.67
N ASN A 180 14.70 9.73 -2.24
CA ASN A 180 14.65 9.34 -0.84
C ASN A 180 15.94 8.69 -0.32
N LEU A 181 16.90 8.34 -1.19
CA LEU A 181 18.03 7.48 -0.84
C LEU A 181 19.39 8.14 -1.02
#